data_AF-A0A0Q4DR56-F1
#
_entry.id   AF-A0A0Q4DR56-F1
#
_cell.length_a   1.000
_cell.length_b   1.000
_cell.length_c   1.000
_cell.angle_alpha   90.00
_cell.angle_beta   90.00
_cell.angle_gamma   90.00
#
_symmetry.space_group_name_H-M   'P 1'
#
loop_
_entity.id
_entity.type
_entity.pdbx_description
1 polymer ?
#
loop_
_entity_poly.entity_id
_entity_poly.type
_entity_poly.pdbx_seq_one_letter_code
_entity_poly.pdbx_strand_id
1 'polypeptide(L)'
;MAGVTAAPLALQLGPVAPPPPPAQGFGALLLSGLHALDAKLDAADALVRRFAVDDSVPIHQVRMALEEARLSVELAMQVRARLVEGYRDLMNMQL
;
A
#
# COMPACT_ATOMS: atom_id res chain seq x y z
N MET A 1 -6.68 -30.56 62.36
CA MET A 1 -6.81 -31.14 61.00
C MET A 1 -8.01 -30.50 60.33
N ALA A 2 -7.80 -29.53 59.45
CA ALA A 2 -8.81 -28.99 58.54
C ALA A 2 -8.12 -28.86 57.17
N GLY A 3 -8.38 -29.82 56.29
CA GLY A 3 -7.76 -29.92 54.98
C GLY A 3 -8.38 -28.92 54.02
N VAL A 4 -7.57 -27.99 53.53
CA VAL A 4 -7.88 -27.16 52.38
C VAL A 4 -7.87 -28.05 51.14
N THR A 5 -9.05 -28.39 50.62
CA THR A 5 -9.16 -29.00 49.29
C THR A 5 -9.14 -27.87 48.26
N ALA A 6 -7.97 -27.58 47.71
CA ALA A 6 -7.83 -26.76 46.52
C ALA A 6 -8.52 -27.48 45.36
N ALA A 7 -9.64 -26.93 44.88
CA ALA A 7 -10.24 -27.36 43.62
C ALA A 7 -9.20 -27.17 42.50
N PRO A 8 -9.04 -28.14 41.58
CA PRO A 8 -8.13 -27.95 40.45
C PRO A 8 -8.70 -26.82 39.60
N LEU A 9 -7.88 -25.79 39.36
CA LEU A 9 -8.14 -24.81 38.31
C LEU A 9 -8.32 -25.58 37.00
N ALA A 10 -9.57 -25.81 36.61
CA ALA A 10 -9.90 -26.12 35.24
C ALA A 10 -9.42 -24.92 34.42
N LEU A 11 -8.37 -25.15 33.64
CA LEU A 11 -7.93 -24.27 32.57
C LEU A 11 -9.12 -24.01 31.65
N GLN A 12 -9.82 -22.91 31.89
CA GLN A 12 -10.81 -22.33 31.01
C GLN A 12 -10.06 -21.83 29.78
N LEU A 13 -9.74 -22.74 28.85
CA LEU A 13 -9.30 -22.39 27.51
C LEU A 13 -10.50 -21.75 26.82
N GLY A 14 -10.60 -20.42 26.93
CA GLY A 14 -11.51 -19.62 26.13
C GLY A 14 -11.29 -19.89 24.63
N PRO A 15 -12.30 -19.62 23.78
CA PRO A 15 -12.23 -19.91 22.36
C PRO A 15 -10.94 -19.32 21.78
N VAL A 16 -10.14 -20.19 21.16
CA VAL A 16 -8.96 -19.76 20.41
C VAL A 16 -9.44 -18.78 19.36
N ALA A 17 -8.97 -17.53 19.47
CA ALA A 17 -9.29 -16.52 18.47
C ALA A 17 -8.84 -17.05 17.11
N PRO A 18 -9.69 -16.95 16.06
CA PRO A 18 -9.29 -17.38 14.73
C PRO A 18 -8.00 -16.65 14.33
N PRO A 19 -7.06 -17.33 13.65
CA PRO A 19 -5.82 -16.70 13.22
C PRO A 19 -6.15 -15.48 12.36
N PRO A 20 -5.41 -14.36 12.54
CA PRO A 20 -5.63 -13.17 11.73
C PRO A 20 -5.51 -13.51 10.25
N PRO A 21 -6.30 -12.85 9.37
CA PRO A 21 -6.18 -13.07 7.94
C PRO A 21 -4.74 -12.81 7.50
N PRO A 22 -4.23 -13.54 6.50
CA PRO A 22 -2.88 -13.35 6.01
C PRO A 22 -2.69 -11.89 5.62
N ALA A 23 -1.71 -11.23 6.25
CA ALA A 23 -1.36 -9.86 5.91
C ALA A 23 -0.97 -9.81 4.43
N GLN A 24 -1.51 -8.83 3.70
CA GLN A 24 -1.11 -8.60 2.32
C GLN A 24 0.40 -8.39 2.29
N GLY A 25 1.10 -9.20 1.49
CA GLY A 25 2.54 -9.10 1.37
C GLY A 25 2.94 -7.72 0.85
N PHE A 26 4.11 -7.23 1.27
CA PHE A 26 4.65 -5.94 0.82
C PHE A 26 4.67 -5.79 -0.71
N GLY A 27 4.97 -6.87 -1.45
CA GLY A 27 4.92 -6.86 -2.91
C GLY A 27 3.53 -6.62 -3.49
N ALA A 28 2.47 -7.11 -2.84
CA ALA A 28 1.09 -6.85 -3.26
C ALA A 28 0.71 -5.38 -3.05
N LEU A 29 1.15 -4.76 -1.94
CA LEU A 29 0.97 -3.33 -1.71
C LEU A 29 1.69 -2.50 -2.77
N LEU A 30 2.91 -2.89 -3.13
CA LEU A 30 3.71 -2.21 -4.14
C LEU A 30 3.05 -2.29 -5.52
N LEU A 31 2.58 -3.48 -5.91
CA LEU A 31 1.87 -3.69 -7.17
C LEU A 31 0.56 -2.89 -7.22
N SER A 32 -0.19 -2.87 -6.12
CA SER A 32 -1.39 -2.04 -6.00
C SER A 32 -1.07 -0.55 -6.15
N GLY A 33 0.07 -0.09 -5.61
CA GLY A 33 0.54 1.29 -5.78
C GLY A 33 0.88 1.62 -7.22
N LEU A 34 1.53 0.70 -7.95
CA LEU A 34 1.81 0.87 -9.38
C LEU A 34 0.53 0.92 -10.22
N HIS A 35 -0.46 0.07 -9.92
CA HIS A 35 -1.78 0.15 -10.59
C HIS A 35 -2.49 1.46 -10.30
N ALA A 36 -2.39 1.97 -9.07
CA ALA A 36 -2.96 3.27 -8.72
C ALA A 36 -2.26 4.43 -9.45
N LEU A 37 -0.94 4.34 -9.65
CA LEU A 37 -0.18 5.31 -10.46
C LEU A 37 -0.66 5.30 -11.92
N ASP A 38 -0.78 4.12 -12.51
CA ASP A 38 -1.23 3.93 -13.90
C ASP A 38 -2.62 4.55 -14.12
N ALA A 39 -3.56 4.29 -13.20
CA ALA A 39 -4.89 4.88 -13.24
C ALA A 39 -4.89 6.43 -13.19
N LYS A 40 -3.94 7.03 -12.47
CA LYS A 40 -3.79 8.50 -12.41
C LYS A 40 -3.23 9.06 -13.71
N LEU A 41 -2.26 8.38 -14.32
CA LEU A 41 -1.72 8.76 -15.63
C LEU A 41 -2.81 8.71 -16.70
N ASP A 42 -3.58 7.63 -16.75
CA ASP A 42 -4.70 7.46 -17.68
C ASP A 42 -5.78 8.52 -17.48
N ALA A 43 -6.12 8.82 -16.22
CA ALA A 43 -7.11 9.84 -15.90
C ALA A 43 -6.65 11.24 -16.35
N ALA A 44 -5.39 11.60 -16.10
CA ALA A 44 -4.82 12.88 -16.52
C ALA A 44 -4.82 13.00 -18.05
N ASP A 45 -4.37 11.96 -18.76
CA ASP A 45 -4.32 11.93 -20.22
C ASP A 45 -5.73 11.98 -20.85
N ALA A 46 -6.71 11.27 -20.27
CA ALA A 46 -8.11 11.36 -20.68
C ALA A 46 -8.68 12.78 -20.52
N LEU A 47 -8.35 13.48 -19.43
CA LEU A 47 -8.79 14.85 -19.20
C LEU A 47 -8.13 15.84 -20.16
N VAL A 48 -6.83 15.68 -20.44
CA VAL A 48 -6.12 16.51 -21.44
C VAL A 48 -6.74 16.34 -22.82
N ARG A 49 -7.00 15.10 -23.24
CA ARG A 49 -7.66 14.83 -24.53
C ARG A 49 -9.05 15.43 -24.61
N ARG A 50 -9.86 15.28 -23.57
CA ARG A 50 -11.22 15.84 -23.54
C ARG A 50 -11.20 17.36 -23.62
N PHE A 51 -10.31 18.01 -22.86
CA PHE A 51 -10.13 19.45 -22.91
C PHE A 51 -9.69 19.94 -24.29
N ALA A 52 -8.82 19.20 -24.98
CA ALA A 52 -8.37 19.56 -26.33
C ALA A 52 -9.47 19.44 -27.42
N VAL A 53 -10.50 18.62 -27.18
CA VAL A 53 -11.61 18.40 -28.12
C VAL A 53 -12.83 19.28 -27.79
N ASP A 54 -13.04 19.54 -26.50
CA ASP A 54 -14.19 20.29 -25.98
C ASP A 54 -13.77 21.11 -24.73
N ASP A 55 -13.85 22.44 -24.84
CA ASP A 55 -13.57 23.40 -23.77
C ASP A 55 -14.56 23.30 -22.59
N SER A 56 -15.56 22.43 -22.67
CA SER A 56 -16.50 22.14 -21.57
C SER A 56 -15.82 21.51 -20.34
N VAL A 57 -14.60 20.97 -20.47
CA VAL A 57 -13.84 20.47 -19.29
C VAL A 57 -13.19 21.64 -18.56
N PRO A 58 -13.45 21.83 -17.26
CA PRO A 58 -12.81 22.92 -16.53
C PRO A 58 -11.29 22.71 -16.42
N ILE A 59 -10.51 23.69 -16.90
CA ILE A 59 -9.04 23.64 -16.93
C ILE A 59 -8.38 23.36 -15.56
N HIS A 60 -9.03 23.73 -14.46
CA HIS A 60 -8.53 23.43 -13.12
C HIS A 60 -8.52 21.92 -12.83
N GLN A 61 -9.48 21.16 -13.35
CA GLN A 61 -9.52 19.70 -13.19
C GLN A 61 -8.39 19.03 -13.95
N VAL A 62 -8.12 19.49 -15.17
CA VAL A 62 -6.98 19.01 -15.98
C VAL A 62 -5.67 19.26 -15.25
N ARG A 63 -5.46 20.48 -14.74
CA ARG A 63 -4.26 20.82 -13.98
C ARG A 63 -4.13 20.01 -12.69
N MET A 64 -5.21 19.83 -11.93
CA MET A 64 -5.18 19.01 -10.71
C MET A 64 -4.78 17.56 -11.02
N ALA A 65 -5.37 16.96 -12.05
CA ALA A 65 -5.04 15.59 -12.44
C ALA A 65 -3.59 15.45 -12.90
N LEU A 66 -3.06 16.42 -13.65
CA LEU A 66 -1.66 16.44 -14.07
C LEU A 66 -0.70 16.57 -12.88
N GLU A 67 -0.99 17.44 -11.91
CA GLU A 67 -0.15 17.57 -10.71
C GLU A 67 -0.21 16.32 -9.83
N GLU A 68 -1.39 15.70 -9.69
CA GLU A 68 -1.52 14.45 -8.94
C GLU A 68 -0.72 13.32 -9.60
N ALA A 69 -0.80 13.20 -10.92
CA ALA A 69 -0.02 12.23 -11.68
C ALA A 69 1.48 12.47 -11.51
N ARG A 70 1.94 13.73 -11.64
CA ARG A 70 3.34 14.11 -11.45
C ARG A 70 3.86 13.72 -10.06
N LEU A 71 3.17 14.14 -8.99
CA LEU A 71 3.58 13.82 -7.62
C LEU A 71 3.60 12.30 -7.37
N SER A 72 2.66 11.56 -7.96
CA SER A 72 2.60 10.11 -7.84
C SER A 72 3.80 9.43 -8.53
N VAL A 73 4.23 9.93 -9.70
CA VAL A 73 5.44 9.45 -10.38
C VAL A 73 6.70 9.77 -9.56
N GLU A 74 6.81 10.98 -9.02
CA GLU A 74 7.94 11.38 -8.16
C GLU A 74 8.07 10.44 -6.95
N LEU A 75 6.95 10.13 -6.29
CA LEU A 75 6.92 9.15 -5.20
C LEU A 75 7.33 7.75 -5.66
N ALA A 76 6.83 7.28 -6.80
CA ALA A 76 7.16 5.96 -7.33
C ALA A 76 8.67 5.82 -7.62
N MET A 77 9.30 6.90 -8.11
CA MET A 77 10.74 6.94 -8.34
C MET A 77 11.54 6.85 -7.03
N GLN A 78 11.08 7.53 -5.97
CA GLN A 78 11.69 7.43 -4.64
C GLN A 78 11.60 6.01 -4.07
N VAL A 79 10.43 5.39 -4.18
CA VAL A 79 10.21 3.99 -3.74
C VAL A 79 11.10 3.04 -4.54
N ARG A 80 11.17 3.18 -5.87
CA ARG A 80 12.07 2.40 -6.73
C ARG A 80 13.52 2.53 -6.29
N ALA A 81 14.00 3.75 -6.01
CA ALA A 81 15.36 3.97 -5.53
C ALA A 81 15.61 3.23 -4.21
N ARG A 82 14.68 3.35 -3.24
CA ARG A 82 14.80 2.68 -1.95
C ARG A 82 14.81 1.16 -2.05
N LEU A 83 14.05 0.59 -2.99
CA LEU A 83 14.05 -0.86 -3.23
C LEU A 83 15.39 -1.36 -3.78
N VAL A 84 15.97 -0.62 -4.73
CA VAL A 84 17.28 -0.95 -5.31
C VAL A 84 18.37 -0.85 -4.24
N GLU A 85 18.35 0.20 -3.42
CA GLU A 85 19.26 0.35 -2.28
C GLU A 85 19.09 -0.79 -1.29
N GLY A 86 17.86 -1.08 -0.84
CA GLY A 86 17.61 -2.16 0.11
C GLY A 86 18.06 -3.52 -0.41
N TYR A 87 17.87 -3.79 -1.71
CA TYR A 87 18.42 -4.99 -2.34
C TYR A 87 19.95 -5.03 -2.30
N ARG A 88 20.61 -3.91 -2.64
CA ARG A 88 22.07 -3.79 -2.60
C ARG A 88 22.63 -3.94 -1.18
N ASP A 89 21.99 -3.34 -0.18
CA ASP A 89 22.39 -3.43 1.22
C ASP A 89 22.34 -4.89 1.70
N LEU A 90 21.26 -5.61 1.38
CA LEU A 90 21.13 -7.03 1.69
C LEU A 90 22.25 -7.88 1.08
N MET A 91 22.62 -7.62 -0.17
CA MET A 91 23.72 -8.34 -0.82
C MET A 91 25.09 -8.02 -0.20
N ASN A 92 25.29 -6.80 0.28
CA ASN A 92 26.55 -6.36 0.86
C ASN A 92 26.73 -6.80 2.33
N MET A 93 25.68 -7.29 3.01
CA MET A 93 25.78 -7.76 4.40
C MET A 93 26.55 -9.08 4.58
N GLN A 94 26.85 -9.82 3.51
CA GLN A 94 27.58 -11.10 3.55
C GLN A 94 28.96 -11.09 2.88
N LEU A 95 29.50 -9.93 2.49
CA LEU A 95 30.89 -9.80 2.02
C LEU A 95 31.82 -9.39 3.16
#